data_AF-A0A9W7MD72-F1
#
_entry.id   AF-A0A9W7MD72-F1
#
_cell.length_a   1.000
_cell.length_b   1.000
_cell.length_c   1.000
_cell.angle_alpha   90.00
_cell.angle_beta   90.00
_cell.angle_gamma   90.00
#
_symmetry.space_group_name_H-M   'P 1'
#
loop_
_entity.id
_entity.type
_entity.pdbx_description
1 polymer ?
#
loop_
_entity_poly.entity_id
_entity_poly.type
_entity_poly.pdbx_seq_one_letter_code
_entity_poly.pdbx_strand_id
1 'polypeptide(L)'
;MVHLIIHLASEAKLAGLVQFRWMYPIERYLRKLKSYVRNKARPEGSIAEAYIMQEAIHFCSRYLCETETSLNRVGRNFEGSGSHSNPKLLVFSQVGRPLLGKQYEELSFTEWAQARMCVLENCEETRIFVE
;
A
#
# COMPACT_ATOMS: atom_id res chain seq x y z
N MET A 1 15.50 12.57 2.39
CA MET A 1 15.51 12.79 0.93
C MET A 1 14.06 12.83 0.50
N VAL A 2 13.58 13.88 -0.19
CA VAL A 2 12.16 13.93 -0.59
C VAL A 2 12.00 13.02 -1.81
N HIS A 3 11.67 11.75 -1.58
CA HIS A 3 11.34 10.81 -2.65
C HIS A 3 9.97 11.19 -3.25
N LEU A 4 9.96 12.24 -4.08
CA LEU A 4 8.81 12.51 -4.94
C LEU A 4 8.75 11.41 -6.00
N ILE A 5 7.62 10.71 -6.08
CA ILE A 5 7.33 9.65 -7.05
C ILE A 5 7.62 10.11 -8.51
N ILE A 6 7.55 11.43 -8.73
CA ILE A 6 7.81 12.09 -10.02
C ILE A 6 9.26 11.87 -10.51
N HIS A 7 10.24 11.78 -9.62
CA HIS A 7 11.65 11.61 -10.01
C HIS A 7 12.06 10.15 -10.21
N LEU A 8 11.22 9.21 -9.79
CA LEU A 8 11.52 7.78 -9.78
C LEU A 8 11.78 7.23 -11.20
N ALA A 9 11.01 7.67 -12.19
CA ALA A 9 11.15 7.26 -13.59
C ALA A 9 12.44 7.79 -14.23
N SER A 10 12.79 9.05 -13.94
CA SER A 10 14.03 9.67 -14.40
C SER A 10 15.27 9.04 -13.76
N GLU A 11 15.21 8.75 -12.46
CA GLU A 11 16.27 8.05 -11.73
C GLU A 11 16.47 6.61 -12.25
N ALA A 12 15.38 5.88 -12.52
CA ALA A 12 15.44 4.55 -13.11
C ALA A 12 16.07 4.56 -14.51
N LYS A 13 15.73 5.56 -15.33
CA LYS A 13 16.30 5.72 -16.69
C LYS A 13 17.80 6.01 -16.66
N LEU A 14 18.26 6.83 -15.72
CA LEU A 14 19.67 7.24 -15.64
C LEU A 14 20.57 6.19 -14.98
N ALA A 15 20.06 5.43 -14.01
CA ALA A 15 20.90 4.61 -13.15
C ALA A 15 20.51 3.14 -13.06
N GLY A 16 19.52 2.71 -13.85
CA GLY A 16 19.07 1.33 -13.90
C GLY A 16 18.27 0.93 -12.66
N LEU A 17 18.44 -0.33 -12.21
CA LEU A 17 17.62 -0.91 -11.16
C LEU A 17 17.72 -0.12 -9.86
N VAL A 18 16.57 0.42 -9.51
CA VAL A 18 16.38 1.39 -8.45
C VAL A 18 16.57 0.79 -7.04
N GLN A 19 16.52 -0.54 -6.93
CA GLN A 19 16.51 -1.27 -5.64
C GLN A 19 17.70 -0.97 -4.72
N PHE A 20 18.88 -0.65 -5.26
CA PHE A 20 20.09 -0.38 -4.46
C PHE A 20 20.35 1.11 -4.19
N ARG A 21 19.56 2.01 -4.79
CA ARG A 21 19.73 3.48 -4.64
C ARG A 21 18.62 4.12 -3.82
N TRP A 22 17.59 3.37 -3.47
CA TRP A 22 16.52 3.86 -2.62
C TRP A 22 16.95 3.99 -1.17
N MET A 23 16.94 5.23 -0.69
CA MET A 23 17.04 5.54 0.73
C MET A 23 15.74 5.22 1.48
N TYR A 24 14.62 5.10 0.79
CA TYR A 24 13.31 4.88 1.41
C TYR A 24 13.25 3.71 2.42
N PRO A 25 13.78 2.50 2.14
CA PRO A 25 13.82 1.41 3.13
C PRO A 25 14.66 1.76 4.37
N ILE A 26 15.81 2.42 4.17
CA ILE A 26 16.71 2.85 5.25
C ILE A 26 16.03 3.91 6.11
N GLU A 27 15.45 4.95 5.49
CA GLU A 27 14.72 6.01 6.18
C GLU A 27 13.54 5.45 6.98
N ARG A 28 12.79 4.49 6.42
CA ARG A 28 11.69 3.82 7.11
C ARG A 28 12.17 2.99 8.30
N TYR A 29 13.31 2.31 8.17
CA TYR A 29 13.94 1.57 9.26
C TYR A 29 14.40 2.52 10.39
N LEU A 30 15.10 3.60 10.05
CA LEU A 30 15.53 4.62 11.01
C LEU A 30 14.34 5.28 11.73
N ARG A 31 13.24 5.54 11.01
CA ARG A 31 11.98 6.01 11.62
C ARG A 31 11.44 5.03 12.65
N LYS A 32 11.49 3.72 12.37
CA LYS A 32 11.07 2.66 13.31
C LYS A 32 11.98 2.64 14.54
N LEU A 33 13.30 2.68 14.37
CA LEU A 33 14.24 2.74 15.49
C LEU A 33 14.06 4.00 16.36
N LYS A 34 13.79 5.15 15.72
CA LYS A 34 13.50 6.39 16.45
C LYS A 34 12.27 6.27 17.36
N SER A 35 11.28 5.47 16.97
CA SER A 35 10.10 5.19 17.79
C SER A 35 10.39 4.32 19.03
N TYR A 36 11.55 3.65 19.06
CA TYR A 36 11.98 2.80 20.18
C TYR A 36 12.71 3.56 21.28
N VAL A 37 13.19 4.76 20.99
CA VAL A 37 13.86 5.62 21.97
C VAL A 37 12.83 6.24 22.92
N ARG A 38 12.41 5.47 23.93
CA ARG A 38 11.58 5.94 25.05
C ARG A 38 12.42 6.66 26.10
N ASN A 39 13.63 6.16 26.36
CA ASN A 39 14.59 6.80 27.25
C ASN A 39 15.68 7.53 26.45
N LYS A 40 15.58 8.86 26.38
CA LYS A 40 16.56 9.71 25.66
C LYS A 40 17.93 9.79 26.33
N ALA A 41 18.03 9.48 27.63
CA ALA A 41 19.31 9.47 28.33
C ALA A 41 20.15 8.23 27.99
N ARG A 42 19.51 7.15 27.49
CA ARG A 42 20.17 5.90 27.07
C ARG A 42 19.49 5.35 25.81
N PRO A 43 19.70 6.00 24.64
CA PRO A 43 18.95 5.69 23.42
C PRO A 43 19.22 4.28 22.91
N GLU A 44 20.47 3.82 22.95
CA GLU A 44 20.86 2.48 22.48
C GLU A 44 20.22 1.37 23.32
N GLY A 45 20.28 1.50 24.65
CA GLY A 45 19.62 0.57 25.57
C GLY A 45 18.10 0.54 25.38
N SER A 46 17.48 1.70 25.19
CA SER A 46 16.04 1.80 24.91
C SER A 46 15.65 1.12 23.60
N ILE A 47 16.50 1.21 22.56
CA ILE A 47 16.28 0.53 21.28
C ILE A 47 16.40 -0.98 21.45
N ALA A 48 17.46 -1.46 22.13
CA ALA A 48 17.68 -2.89 22.35
C ALA A 48 16.54 -3.54 23.13
N GLU A 49 16.08 -2.91 24.21
CA GLU A 49 14.97 -3.38 25.02
C GLU A 49 13.67 -3.47 24.20
N ALA A 50 13.33 -2.41 23.46
CA ALA A 50 12.14 -2.39 22.63
C ALA A 50 12.19 -3.42 21.49
N TYR A 51 13.38 -3.68 20.95
CA TYR A 51 13.59 -4.69 19.92
C TYR A 51 13.33 -6.10 20.47
N ILE A 52 13.93 -6.46 21.61
CA ILE A 52 13.71 -7.75 22.29
C ILE A 52 12.21 -7.95 22.59
N MET A 53 11.55 -6.93 23.12
CA MET A 53 10.10 -6.97 23.38
C MET A 53 9.29 -7.19 22.09
N GLN A 54 9.65 -6.49 21.01
CA GLN A 54 8.97 -6.68 19.72
C GLN A 54 9.15 -8.11 19.18
N GLU A 55 10.35 -8.67 19.26
CA GLU A 55 10.61 -10.05 18.82
C GLU A 55 9.82 -11.06 19.65
N ALA A 56 9.77 -10.90 20.97
CA ALA A 56 8.96 -11.75 21.84
C ALA A 56 7.47 -11.70 21.46
N ILE A 57 6.90 -10.50 21.24
CA ILE A 57 5.50 -10.34 20.80
C ILE A 57 5.30 -10.97 19.42
N HIS A 58 6.24 -10.78 18.49
CA HIS A 58 6.17 -11.36 17.17
C HIS A 58 6.23 -12.90 17.22
N PHE A 59 7.03 -13.47 18.11
CA PHE A 59 7.06 -14.90 18.33
C PHE A 59 5.72 -15.40 18.88
N CYS A 60 5.20 -14.78 19.94
CA CYS A 60 3.89 -15.12 20.52
C CYS A 60 2.77 -15.00 19.49
N SER A 61 2.82 -14.01 18.59
CA SER A 61 1.79 -13.80 17.56
C SER A 61 1.61 -14.98 16.60
N ARG A 62 2.61 -15.85 16.44
CA ARG A 62 2.50 -17.05 15.61
C ARG A 62 1.59 -18.12 16.22
N TYR A 63 1.40 -18.07 17.53
CA TYR A 63 0.60 -19.02 18.29
C TYR A 63 -0.78 -18.47 18.68
N LEU A 64 -1.00 -17.17 18.52
CA LEU A 64 -2.29 -16.52 18.76
C LEU A 64 -3.09 -16.46 17.45
N CYS A 65 -3.86 -17.52 17.18
CA CYS A 65 -4.62 -17.65 15.92
C CYS A 65 -5.88 -16.78 15.87
N GLU A 66 -6.47 -16.45 17.02
CA GLU A 66 -7.77 -15.77 17.11
C GLU A 66 -7.67 -14.26 17.37
N THR A 67 -6.45 -13.71 17.47
CA THR A 67 -6.25 -12.28 17.69
C THR A 67 -5.60 -11.62 16.48
N GLU A 68 -5.98 -10.36 16.23
CA GLU A 68 -5.32 -9.57 15.19
C GLU A 68 -3.88 -9.26 15.61
N THR A 69 -2.92 -9.80 14.87
CA THR A 69 -1.48 -9.60 15.10
C THR A 69 -0.84 -8.86 13.92
N SER A 70 0.38 -8.35 14.09
CA SER A 70 1.09 -7.70 12.98
C SER A 70 1.32 -8.62 11.77
N LEU A 71 1.22 -9.94 11.94
CA LEU A 71 1.39 -10.94 10.89
C LEU A 71 0.10 -11.16 10.10
N ASN A 72 -1.03 -11.27 10.80
CA ASN A 72 -2.33 -11.59 10.21
C ASN A 72 -3.11 -10.33 9.85
N ARG A 73 -2.67 -9.16 10.33
CA ARG A 73 -3.32 -7.88 10.04
C ARG A 73 -3.21 -7.60 8.55
N VAL A 74 -4.39 -7.53 7.97
CA VAL A 74 -4.63 -7.18 6.60
C VAL A 74 -4.02 -5.80 6.27
N GLY A 75 -3.37 -5.69 5.10
CA GLY A 75 -2.74 -4.45 4.65
C GLY A 75 -3.70 -3.26 4.61
N ARG A 76 -3.20 -2.03 4.81
CA ARG A 76 -4.02 -0.80 4.83
C ARG A 76 -4.82 -0.56 3.54
N ASN A 77 -4.32 -1.08 2.42
CA ASN A 77 -4.95 -0.99 1.10
C ASN A 77 -5.71 -2.26 0.74
N PHE A 78 -5.92 -3.19 1.68
CA PHE A 78 -6.76 -4.34 1.40
C PHE A 78 -8.20 -3.88 1.35
N GLU A 79 -8.82 -4.12 0.21
CA GLU A 79 -10.14 -3.60 -0.11
C GLU A 79 -11.25 -4.32 0.66
N GLY A 80 -10.91 -5.42 1.35
CA GLY A 80 -11.90 -6.29 1.97
C GLY A 80 -12.67 -7.06 0.89
N SER A 81 -13.33 -8.14 1.27
CA SER A 81 -14.45 -8.68 0.49
C SER A 81 -15.67 -7.77 0.71
N GLY A 82 -15.55 -6.50 0.37
CA GLY A 82 -16.55 -5.47 0.62
C GLY A 82 -17.68 -5.54 -0.40
N SER A 83 -18.81 -6.14 0.01
CA SER A 83 -20.10 -6.19 -0.69
C SER A 83 -20.11 -7.06 -1.96
N HIS A 84 -20.83 -8.18 -1.87
CA HIS A 84 -21.20 -9.03 -3.00
C HIS A 84 -22.18 -8.30 -3.94
N SER A 85 -21.72 -7.28 -4.66
CA SER A 85 -22.26 -7.08 -6.01
C SER A 85 -21.68 -8.21 -6.84
N ASN A 86 -22.48 -9.21 -7.21
CA ASN A 86 -22.11 -10.17 -8.26
C ASN A 86 -22.03 -9.38 -9.56
N PRO A 87 -20.86 -8.87 -9.97
CA PRO A 87 -20.79 -8.00 -11.13
C PRO A 87 -20.85 -8.90 -12.36
N LYS A 88 -21.52 -8.43 -13.42
CA LYS A 88 -21.60 -9.18 -14.68
C LYS A 88 -20.22 -9.34 -15.35
N LEU A 89 -19.25 -8.48 -15.00
CA LEU A 89 -17.90 -8.45 -15.53
C LEU A 89 -16.89 -8.46 -14.38
N LEU A 90 -15.79 -9.20 -14.51
CA LEU A 90 -14.80 -9.35 -13.44
C LEU A 90 -14.00 -8.07 -13.24
N VAL A 91 -13.88 -7.22 -14.27
CA VAL A 91 -13.27 -5.88 -14.16
C VAL A 91 -13.93 -5.02 -13.07
N PHE A 92 -15.20 -5.28 -12.71
CA PHE A 92 -15.94 -4.57 -11.66
C PHE A 92 -16.10 -5.38 -10.37
N SER A 93 -15.32 -6.46 -10.19
CA SER A 93 -15.39 -7.33 -9.00
C SER A 93 -14.75 -6.72 -7.76
N GLN A 94 -13.83 -5.78 -7.93
CA GLN A 94 -13.14 -5.11 -6.82
C GLN A 94 -13.75 -3.73 -6.59
N VAL A 95 -14.16 -3.48 -5.34
CA VAL A 95 -14.63 -2.17 -4.91
C VAL A 95 -13.43 -1.37 -4.42
N GLY A 96 -12.98 -0.42 -5.23
CA GLY A 96 -11.87 0.47 -4.86
C GLY A 96 -12.15 1.24 -3.57
N ARG A 97 -11.16 1.34 -2.67
CA ARG A 97 -11.22 2.24 -1.50
C ARG A 97 -10.55 3.59 -1.81
N PRO A 98 -11.15 4.72 -1.38
CA PRO A 98 -10.49 6.02 -1.53
C PRO A 98 -9.20 6.04 -0.71
N LEU A 99 -8.08 6.37 -1.36
CA LEU A 99 -6.76 6.40 -0.74
C LEU A 99 -6.56 7.61 0.19
N LEU A 100 -7.26 8.72 -0.07
CA LEU A 100 -7.12 9.98 0.68
C LEU A 100 -8.42 10.81 0.63
N GLY A 101 -8.92 11.25 1.80
CA GLY A 101 -10.02 12.23 1.90
C GLY A 101 -11.41 11.69 1.54
N LYS A 102 -12.44 12.51 1.82
CA LYS A 102 -13.84 12.29 1.43
C LYS A 102 -14.29 13.29 0.35
N GLN A 103 -13.37 13.70 -0.52
CA GLN A 103 -13.73 14.55 -1.64
C GLN A 103 -14.15 13.66 -2.80
N TYR A 104 -15.39 13.84 -3.22
CA TYR A 104 -15.95 13.23 -4.41
C TYR A 104 -15.99 14.32 -5.46
N GLU A 105 -15.31 14.10 -6.58
CA GLU A 105 -15.50 14.92 -7.78
C GLU A 105 -16.30 14.10 -8.78
N GLU A 106 -17.33 14.71 -9.35
CA GLU A 106 -18.05 14.12 -10.47
C GLU A 106 -17.21 14.28 -11.74
N LEU A 107 -16.94 13.17 -12.42
CA LEU A 107 -16.26 13.18 -13.72
C LEU A 107 -17.09 14.00 -14.72
N SER A 108 -16.42 14.84 -15.49
CA SER A 108 -17.04 15.52 -16.63
C SER A 108 -17.47 14.51 -17.70
N PHE A 109 -18.37 14.92 -18.61
CA PHE A 109 -18.83 14.06 -19.70
C PHE A 109 -17.68 13.53 -20.57
N THR A 110 -16.66 14.35 -20.82
CA THR A 110 -15.48 13.97 -21.60
C THR A 110 -14.62 12.93 -20.88
N GLU A 111 -14.43 13.08 -19.57
CA GLU A 111 -13.67 12.11 -18.77
C GLU A 111 -14.43 10.80 -18.65
N TRP A 112 -15.76 10.85 -18.51
CA TRP A 112 -16.62 9.67 -18.58
C TRP A 112 -16.47 8.93 -19.91
N ALA A 113 -16.47 9.65 -21.03
CA ALA A 113 -16.30 9.04 -22.35
C ALA A 113 -14.91 8.38 -22.49
N GLN A 114 -13.85 9.06 -22.03
CA GLN A 114 -12.48 8.53 -22.03
C GLN A 114 -12.34 7.30 -21.13
N ALA A 115 -12.85 7.35 -19.91
CA ALA A 115 -12.83 6.21 -18.98
C ALA A 115 -13.59 5.02 -19.57
N ARG A 116 -14.76 5.26 -20.17
CA ARG A 116 -15.53 4.21 -20.86
C ARG A 116 -14.74 3.58 -22.00
N MET A 117 -14.14 4.39 -22.88
CA MET A 117 -13.33 3.88 -24.00
C MET A 117 -12.13 3.09 -23.51
N CYS A 118 -11.45 3.56 -22.46
CA CYS A 118 -10.33 2.85 -21.85
C CYS A 118 -10.74 1.44 -21.38
N VAL A 119 -11.91 1.30 -20.73
CA VAL A 119 -12.41 -0.01 -20.31
C VAL A 119 -12.75 -0.90 -21.52
N LEU A 120 -13.36 -0.36 -22.58
CA LEU A 120 -13.73 -1.13 -23.77
C LEU A 120 -12.51 -1.62 -24.58
N GLU A 121 -11.46 -0.81 -24.68
CA GLU A 121 -10.26 -1.15 -25.44
C GLU A 121 -9.33 -2.11 -24.69
N ASN A 122 -9.26 -1.99 -23.36
CA ASN A 122 -8.28 -2.71 -22.55
C ASN A 122 -8.83 -3.95 -21.82
N CYS A 123 -10.15 -4.16 -21.78
CA CYS A 123 -10.74 -5.33 -21.13
C CYS A 123 -11.25 -6.34 -22.16
N GLU A 124 -10.80 -7.59 -22.08
CA GLU A 124 -11.23 -8.62 -23.04
C GLU A 124 -12.70 -9.00 -22.85
N GLU A 125 -13.20 -8.94 -21.61
CA GLU A 125 -14.58 -9.25 -21.22
C GLU A 125 -15.61 -8.31 -21.85
N THR A 126 -15.20 -7.09 -22.23
CA THR A 126 -16.09 -6.08 -22.80
C THR A 126 -16.10 -6.08 -24.32
N ARG A 127 -15.24 -6.87 -24.99
CA ARG A 127 -15.21 -6.98 -26.46
C ARG A 127 -16.56 -7.41 -27.06
N ILE A 128 -17.33 -8.21 -26.32
CA ILE A 128 -18.69 -8.64 -26.70
C ILE A 128 -19.65 -7.45 -26.92
N PHE A 129 -19.35 -6.29 -26.34
CA PHE A 129 -20.18 -5.07 -26.47
C PHE A 129 -19.62 -4.06 -27.50
N VAL A 130 -18.49 -4.38 -28.15
CA VAL A 130 -17.84 -3.53 -29.15
C VAL A 130 -18.08 -4.05 -30.58
N GLU A 131 -18.29 -5.36 -30.74
CA GLU A 131 -18.85 -5.97 -31.96
C GLU A 131 -20.35 -5.68 -32.13
#